data_AF-A0A969V379-F1
#
_entry.id   AF-A0A969V379-F1
#
_cell.length_a   1.000
_cell.length_b   1.000
_cell.length_c   1.000
_cell.angle_alpha   90.00
_cell.angle_beta   90.00
_cell.angle_gamma   90.00
#
_symmetry.space_group_name_H-M   'P 1'
#
loop_
_entity.id
_entity.type
_entity.pdbx_description
1 polymer ?
#
loop_
_entity_poly.entity_id
_entity_poly.type
_entity_poly.pdbx_seq_one_letter_code
_entity_poly.pdbx_strand_id
1 'polypeptide(L)'
;MKRAHLISRRIDGALLMELFTHHGIGTMVVLESPDKLRDATAADVDGIMALIDPLAERGVLVARSRESIEQELDRFIVLAHDEEVIGCAAMNPYASEKLVELASLAVNPFYRDGGRGERILAHVENGRKTAISKHSLCYQRKPHNGL
;
A
#
# COMPACT_ATOMS: atom_id res chain seq x y z
N MET A 1 -9.00 17.34 10.44
CA MET A 1 -9.85 16.14 10.65
C MET A 1 -10.11 15.95 12.13
N LYS A 2 -11.34 15.62 12.54
CA LYS A 2 -11.64 15.27 13.93
C LYS A 2 -11.29 13.79 14.14
N ARG A 3 -10.48 13.49 15.17
CA ARG A 3 -10.02 12.14 15.51
C ARG A 3 -10.35 11.88 16.98
N ALA A 4 -10.79 10.67 17.30
CA ALA A 4 -10.95 10.21 18.68
C ALA A 4 -10.00 9.03 18.90
N HIS A 5 -9.43 8.92 20.10
CA HIS A 5 -8.49 7.87 20.44
C HIS A 5 -8.94 7.15 21.71
N LEU A 6 -9.03 5.83 21.64
CA LEU A 6 -9.25 4.97 22.80
C LEU A 6 -7.90 4.47 23.29
N ILE A 7 -7.51 4.90 24.49
CA ILE A 7 -6.18 4.66 25.05
C ILE A 7 -6.30 3.93 26.38
N SER A 8 -5.47 2.93 26.60
CA SER A 8 -5.44 2.21 27.87
C SER A 8 -4.84 3.09 28.98
N ARG A 9 -5.62 3.37 30.03
CA ARG A 9 -5.14 4.08 31.23
C ARG A 9 -4.13 3.29 32.07
N ARG A 10 -3.89 2.01 31.76
CA ARG A 10 -3.06 1.10 32.57
C ARG A 10 -1.61 1.03 32.09
N ILE A 11 -1.33 1.57 30.91
CA ILE A 11 0.01 1.62 30.35
C ILE A 11 0.57 3.01 30.70
N ASP A 12 1.70 3.04 31.42
CA ASP A 12 2.36 4.29 31.73
C ASP A 12 2.88 4.96 30.44
N GLY A 13 2.71 6.27 30.31
CA GLY A 13 3.05 7.01 29.09
C GLY A 13 2.14 6.74 27.88
N ALA A 14 1.02 6.02 28.02
CA ALA A 14 0.15 5.64 26.91
C ALA A 14 -0.35 6.81 26.06
N LEU A 15 -0.67 7.94 26.70
CA LEU A 15 -1.10 9.15 26.00
C LEU A 15 0.02 9.71 25.11
N LEU A 16 1.26 9.74 25.60
CA LEU A 16 2.39 10.25 24.85
C LEU A 16 2.76 9.33 23.70
N MET A 17 2.77 8.02 23.95
CA MET A 17 2.99 7.02 22.92
C MET A 17 1.92 7.10 21.83
N GLU A 18 0.64 7.29 22.19
CA GLU A 18 -0.44 7.44 21.21
C GLU A 18 -0.30 8.71 20.35
N LEU A 19 0.05 9.84 20.97
CA LEU A 19 0.01 11.15 20.30
C LEU A 19 1.30 11.50 19.56
N PHE A 20 2.44 10.92 19.95
CA PHE A 20 3.77 11.33 19.45
C PHE A 20 4.56 10.19 18.81
N THR A 21 3.93 9.05 18.54
CA THR A 21 4.52 8.02 17.68
C THR A 21 3.67 7.86 16.44
N HIS A 22 4.29 7.45 15.32
CA HIS A 22 3.56 7.24 14.07
C HIS A 22 2.47 6.16 14.19
N HIS A 23 2.69 5.14 15.01
CA HIS A 23 1.78 3.99 15.10
C HIS A 23 0.78 4.09 16.24
N GLY A 24 1.09 4.84 17.29
CA GLY A 24 0.32 4.83 18.52
C GLY A 24 0.31 3.46 19.21
N ILE A 25 -0.45 3.35 20.31
CA ILE A 25 -0.65 2.09 21.06
C ILE A 25 -2.12 1.82 21.39
N GLY A 26 -3.02 2.72 21.01
CA GLY A 26 -4.45 2.66 21.24
C GLY A 26 -5.24 2.33 19.97
N THR A 27 -6.49 2.76 19.95
CA THR A 27 -7.37 2.65 18.78
C THR A 27 -7.84 4.03 18.36
N MET A 28 -7.46 4.44 17.15
CA MET A 28 -7.91 5.70 16.55
C MET A 28 -9.22 5.48 15.79
N VAL A 29 -10.22 6.30 16.09
CA VAL A 29 -11.50 6.36 15.38
C VAL A 29 -11.54 7.64 14.56
N VAL A 30 -11.70 7.47 13.25
CA VAL A 30 -11.75 8.55 12.26
C VAL A 30 -12.94 8.34 11.33
N LEU A 31 -13.55 9.43 10.87
CA LEU A 31 -14.67 9.39 9.92
C LEU A 31 -14.22 9.00 8.51
N GLU A 32 -13.03 9.43 8.14
CA GLU A 32 -12.42 9.16 6.84
C GLU A 32 -11.03 8.59 7.06
N SER A 33 -10.65 7.60 6.25
CA SER A 33 -9.30 7.05 6.28
C SER A 33 -8.31 8.18 5.94
N PRO A 34 -7.26 8.38 6.76
CA PRO A 34 -6.20 9.33 6.43
C PRO A 34 -5.39 8.87 5.20
N ASP A 35 -5.53 7.60 4.81
CA ASP A 35 -4.79 7.01 3.71
C ASP A 35 -5.30 7.55 2.36
N LYS A 36 -4.41 8.12 1.57
CA LYS A 36 -4.69 8.72 0.27
C LYS A 36 -4.11 7.88 -0.85
N LEU A 37 -4.95 7.53 -1.83
CA LEU A 37 -4.50 6.98 -3.10
C LEU A 37 -4.20 8.12 -4.06
N ARG A 38 -3.02 8.07 -4.68
CA ARG A 38 -2.58 9.05 -5.68
C ARG A 38 -1.53 8.46 -6.61
N ASP A 39 -1.27 9.15 -7.70
CA ASP A 39 -0.12 8.85 -8.56
C ASP A 39 1.20 9.04 -7.81
N ALA A 40 2.18 8.21 -8.17
CA ALA A 40 3.52 8.28 -7.61
C ALA A 40 4.28 9.50 -8.13
N THR A 41 5.18 10.02 -7.28
CA THR A 41 6.07 11.14 -7.56
C THR A 41 7.51 10.72 -7.29
N ALA A 42 8.49 11.52 -7.76
CA ALA A 42 9.91 11.17 -7.57
C ALA A 42 10.30 11.00 -6.09
N ALA A 43 9.59 11.66 -5.17
CA ALA A 43 9.81 11.52 -3.73
C ALA A 43 9.38 10.15 -3.18
N ASP A 44 8.54 9.40 -3.91
CA ASP A 44 7.99 8.13 -3.47
C ASP A 44 8.87 6.92 -3.83
N VAL A 45 9.88 7.10 -4.68
CA VAL A 45 10.73 6.00 -5.20
C VAL A 45 11.34 5.18 -4.07
N ASP A 46 11.85 5.84 -3.03
CA ASP A 46 12.46 5.19 -1.88
C ASP A 46 11.44 4.36 -1.10
N GLY A 47 10.22 4.89 -0.93
CA GLY A 47 9.12 4.20 -0.26
C GLY A 47 8.62 2.99 -1.06
N ILE A 48 8.54 3.10 -2.39
CA ILE A 48 8.18 2.00 -3.28
C ILE A 48 9.23 0.89 -3.22
N MET A 49 10.52 1.23 -3.30
CA MET A 49 11.62 0.27 -3.18
C MET A 49 11.55 -0.48 -1.84
N ALA A 50 11.35 0.25 -0.73
CA ALA A 50 11.23 -0.35 0.60
C ALA A 50 10.08 -1.36 0.73
N LEU A 51 9.02 -1.23 -0.08
CA LEU A 51 7.93 -2.20 -0.15
C LEU A 51 8.24 -3.40 -1.05
N ILE A 52 8.89 -3.17 -2.19
CA ILE A 52 9.15 -4.18 -3.21
C ILE A 52 10.32 -5.09 -2.84
N ASP A 53 11.45 -4.52 -2.40
CA ASP A 53 12.70 -5.24 -2.12
C ASP A 53 12.51 -6.48 -1.24
N PRO A 54 11.87 -6.40 -0.05
CA PRO A 54 11.70 -7.58 0.80
C PRO A 54 10.74 -8.62 0.19
N LEU A 55 9.90 -8.25 -0.76
CA LEU A 55 9.05 -9.20 -1.49
C LEU A 55 9.82 -9.85 -2.65
N ALA A 56 10.69 -9.09 -3.31
CA ALA A 56 11.56 -9.59 -4.36
C ALA A 56 12.60 -10.58 -3.84
N GLU A 57 13.24 -10.29 -2.70
CA GLU A 57 14.18 -11.20 -2.02
C GLU A 57 13.54 -12.55 -1.65
N ARG A 58 12.23 -12.55 -1.35
CA ARG A 58 11.44 -13.75 -1.06
C ARG A 58 10.90 -14.46 -2.31
N GLY A 59 11.19 -13.93 -3.51
CA GLY A 59 10.66 -14.44 -4.78
C GLY A 59 9.15 -14.26 -4.95
N VAL A 60 8.51 -13.38 -4.16
CA VAL A 60 7.08 -13.07 -4.25
C VAL A 60 6.82 -12.05 -5.35
N LEU A 61 7.71 -11.06 -5.50
CA LEU A 61 7.65 -10.09 -6.58
C LEU A 61 8.88 -10.23 -7.48
N VAL A 62 8.77 -9.75 -8.71
CA VAL A 62 9.92 -9.59 -9.60
C VAL A 62 10.76 -8.42 -9.11
N ALA A 63 12.06 -8.63 -8.94
CA ALA A 63 12.99 -7.56 -8.59
C ALA A 63 12.96 -6.41 -9.60
N ARG A 64 13.05 -5.18 -9.09
CA ARG A 64 13.11 -3.95 -9.88
C ARG A 64 14.32 -3.14 -9.45
N SER A 65 15.02 -2.52 -10.40
CA SER A 65 16.07 -1.55 -10.06
C SER A 65 15.44 -0.17 -9.82
N ARG A 66 16.15 0.69 -9.09
CA ARG A 66 15.73 2.08 -8.88
C ARG A 66 15.46 2.79 -10.22
N GLU A 67 16.37 2.65 -11.18
CA GLU A 67 16.29 3.29 -12.48
C GLU A 67 15.05 2.81 -13.24
N SER A 68 14.71 1.53 -13.15
CA SER A 68 13.50 0.97 -13.75
C SER A 68 12.24 1.59 -13.13
N ILE A 69 12.20 1.78 -11.81
CA ILE A 69 11.06 2.42 -11.14
C ILE A 69 10.96 3.90 -11.53
N GLU A 70 12.08 4.61 -11.57
CA GLU A 70 12.11 6.03 -11.97
C GLU A 70 11.62 6.23 -13.40
N GLN A 71 11.98 5.34 -14.32
CA GLN A 71 11.54 5.38 -15.73
C GLN A 71 10.05 5.05 -15.91
N GLU A 72 9.50 4.20 -15.05
CA GLU A 72 8.11 3.73 -15.14
C GLU A 72 7.20 4.36 -14.08
N LEU A 73 7.67 5.42 -13.41
CA LEU A 73 7.02 6.01 -12.25
C LEU A 73 5.60 6.52 -12.55
N ASP A 74 5.37 6.95 -13.78
CA ASP A 74 4.06 7.36 -14.31
C ASP A 74 3.02 6.23 -14.33
N ARG A 75 3.47 4.98 -14.21
CA ARG A 75 2.62 3.79 -14.11
C ARG A 75 2.29 3.40 -12.68
N PHE A 76 2.94 4.03 -11.70
CA PHE A 76 2.76 3.69 -10.28
C PHE A 76 1.69 4.55 -9.63
N ILE A 77 0.89 3.88 -8.81
CA ILE A 77 0.06 4.51 -7.79
C ILE A 77 0.58 4.12 -6.42
N VAL A 78 0.44 5.04 -5.48
CA VAL A 78 0.81 4.84 -4.08
C VAL A 78 -0.38 5.07 -3.17
N LEU A 79 -0.47 4.26 -2.12
CA LEU A 79 -1.29 4.50 -0.95
C LEU A 79 -0.39 5.16 0.09
N ALA A 80 -0.63 6.44 0.37
CA ALA A 80 0.14 7.22 1.32
C ALA A 80 -0.64 7.39 2.63
N HIS A 81 0.04 7.19 3.76
CA HIS A 81 -0.43 7.61 5.08
C HIS A 81 0.41 8.81 5.51
N ASP A 82 -0.20 9.99 5.52
CA ASP A 82 0.53 11.27 5.55
C ASP A 82 1.57 11.37 4.42
N GLU A 83 2.87 11.35 4.74
CA GLU A 83 3.99 11.37 3.78
C GLU A 83 4.60 9.98 3.54
N GLU A 84 4.20 8.97 4.32
CA GLU A 84 4.73 7.61 4.23
C GLU A 84 4.00 6.82 3.13
N VAL A 85 4.75 6.20 2.22
CA VAL A 85 4.20 5.22 1.27
C VAL A 85 3.96 3.90 1.99
N ILE A 86 2.68 3.58 2.23
CA ILE A 86 2.27 2.35 2.93
C ILE A 86 1.77 1.26 1.97
N GLY A 87 1.61 1.57 0.70
CA GLY A 87 1.32 0.60 -0.35
C GLY A 87 1.62 1.16 -1.75
N CYS A 88 1.86 0.27 -2.70
CA CYS A 88 2.10 0.63 -4.09
C CYS A 88 1.50 -0.39 -5.04
N ALA A 89 1.25 0.03 -6.29
CA ALA A 89 1.01 -0.86 -7.42
C ALA A 89 1.43 -0.18 -8.73
N ALA A 90 1.86 -0.97 -9.70
CA ALA A 90 2.16 -0.53 -11.06
C ALA A 90 1.09 -1.03 -12.03
N MET A 91 0.80 -0.24 -13.06
CA MET A 91 -0.15 -0.58 -14.12
C MET A 91 0.52 -0.62 -15.48
N ASN A 92 0.66 -1.81 -16.06
CA ASN A 92 1.25 -2.00 -17.38
C ASN A 92 0.14 -2.14 -18.45
N PRO A 93 0.01 -1.18 -19.39
CA PRO A 93 -0.99 -1.28 -20.44
C PRO A 93 -0.57 -2.23 -21.57
N TYR A 94 -1.47 -3.10 -21.99
CA TYR A 94 -1.36 -3.92 -23.20
C TYR A 94 -2.24 -3.33 -24.29
N ALA A 95 -1.62 -2.47 -25.11
CA ALA A 95 -2.33 -1.68 -26.13
C ALA A 95 -3.08 -2.53 -27.16
N SER A 96 -2.55 -3.70 -27.51
CA SER A 96 -3.15 -4.63 -28.49
C SER A 96 -4.46 -5.27 -27.99
N GLU A 97 -4.55 -5.54 -26.70
CA GLU A 97 -5.62 -6.38 -26.13
C GLU A 97 -6.65 -5.57 -25.35
N LYS A 98 -6.48 -4.25 -25.25
CA LYS A 98 -7.25 -3.38 -24.33
C LYS A 98 -7.27 -4.00 -22.93
N LEU A 99 -6.09 -4.41 -22.47
CA LEU A 99 -5.86 -4.96 -21.14
C LEU A 99 -4.89 -4.09 -20.37
N VAL A 100 -4.99 -4.13 -19.04
CA VAL A 100 -3.97 -3.60 -18.13
C VAL A 100 -3.56 -4.72 -17.18
N GLU A 101 -2.27 -4.92 -16.99
CA GLU A 101 -1.74 -5.75 -15.92
C GLU A 101 -1.51 -4.91 -14.68
N LEU A 102 -1.93 -5.46 -13.54
CA LEU A 102 -1.57 -4.97 -12.23
C LEU A 102 -0.30 -5.68 -11.77
N ALA A 103 0.80 -4.95 -11.68
CA ALA A 103 2.10 -5.45 -11.25
C ALA A 103 2.54 -4.78 -9.93
N SER A 104 3.56 -5.34 -9.27
CA SER A 104 4.21 -4.74 -8.10
C SER A 104 3.25 -4.28 -6.98
N LEU A 105 2.13 -4.99 -6.79
CA LEU A 105 1.19 -4.70 -5.71
C LEU A 105 1.81 -5.11 -4.38
N ALA A 106 2.05 -4.14 -3.51
CA ALA A 106 2.60 -4.36 -2.18
C ALA A 106 1.92 -3.46 -1.15
N VAL A 107 1.75 -3.98 0.06
CA VAL A 107 1.31 -3.22 1.23
C VAL A 107 2.27 -3.48 2.37
N ASN A 108 2.66 -2.39 3.05
CA ASN A 108 3.51 -2.42 4.23
C ASN A 108 2.92 -3.42 5.24
N PRO A 109 3.71 -4.39 5.76
CA PRO A 109 3.25 -5.41 6.71
C PRO A 109 2.43 -4.88 7.89
N PHE A 110 2.78 -3.71 8.43
CA PHE A 110 2.08 -3.10 9.56
C PHE A 110 0.67 -2.63 9.22
N TYR A 111 0.41 -2.34 7.94
CA TYR A 111 -0.87 -1.82 7.45
C TYR A 111 -1.72 -2.88 6.74
N ARG A 112 -1.29 -4.15 6.73
CA ARG A 112 -2.06 -5.28 6.18
C ARG A 112 -3.29 -5.59 7.02
N ASP A 113 -4.16 -6.46 6.49
CA ASP A 113 -5.40 -6.91 7.14
C ASP A 113 -6.46 -5.80 7.37
N GLY A 114 -6.22 -4.58 6.88
CA GLY A 114 -7.13 -3.42 6.93
C GLY A 114 -7.81 -3.08 5.60
N GLY A 115 -7.86 -4.01 4.64
CA GLY A 115 -8.53 -3.81 3.34
C GLY A 115 -7.80 -2.88 2.35
N ARG A 116 -6.53 -2.54 2.61
CA ARG A 116 -5.76 -1.58 1.81
C ARG A 116 -5.37 -2.11 0.43
N GLY A 117 -5.05 -3.40 0.32
CA GLY A 117 -4.78 -4.04 -0.96
C GLY A 117 -6.02 -4.03 -1.86
N GLU A 118 -7.18 -4.33 -1.28
CA GLU A 118 -8.48 -4.26 -1.95
C GLU A 118 -8.81 -2.84 -2.39
N ARG A 119 -8.49 -1.82 -1.59
CA ARG A 119 -8.66 -0.41 -1.97
C ARG A 119 -7.78 -0.04 -3.17
N ILE A 120 -6.51 -0.44 -3.18
CA ILE A 120 -5.61 -0.21 -4.32
C ILE A 120 -6.17 -0.90 -5.57
N LEU A 121 -6.57 -2.16 -5.46
CA LEU A 121 -7.14 -2.93 -6.56
C LEU A 121 -8.42 -2.28 -7.12
N ALA A 122 -9.36 -1.92 -6.24
CA ALA A 122 -10.62 -1.29 -6.62
C ALA A 122 -10.40 0.08 -7.29
N HIS A 123 -9.37 0.83 -6.87
CA HIS A 123 -9.02 2.08 -7.52
C HIS A 123 -8.55 1.87 -8.96
N VAL A 124 -7.73 0.85 -9.20
CA VAL A 124 -7.28 0.48 -10.55
C VAL A 124 -8.44 -0.01 -11.41
N GLU A 125 -9.33 -0.84 -10.85
CA GLU A 125 -10.54 -1.33 -11.53
C GLU A 125 -11.51 -0.21 -11.94
N ASN A 126 -11.69 0.80 -11.08
CA ASN A 126 -12.61 1.90 -11.36
C ASN A 126 -12.01 3.00 -12.25
N GLY A 127 -10.69 3.21 -12.18
CA GLY A 127 -10.00 4.29 -12.89
C GLY A 127 -9.88 4.10 -14.39
N ARG A 128 -9.98 2.86 -14.89
CA ARG A 128 -9.83 2.55 -16.33
C ARG A 128 -10.96 1.66 -16.82
N LYS A 129 -11.69 2.11 -17.85
CA LYS A 129 -12.75 1.36 -18.58
C LYS A 129 -12.19 0.21 -19.44
N THR A 130 -11.15 -0.45 -18.94
CA THR A 130 -10.32 -1.41 -19.66
C THR A 130 -10.26 -2.68 -18.82
N ALA A 131 -10.40 -3.85 -19.42
CA ALA A 131 -10.39 -5.09 -18.67
C ALA A 131 -9.01 -5.30 -18.03
N ILE A 132 -8.97 -5.70 -16.76
CA ILE A 132 -7.71 -5.98 -16.06
C ILE A 132 -7.36 -7.44 -16.26
N SER A 133 -6.22 -7.69 -16.91
CA SER A 133 -5.65 -9.03 -16.99
C SER A 133 -4.99 -9.33 -15.64
N LYS A 134 -5.48 -10.35 -14.94
CA LYS A 134 -4.98 -10.76 -13.62
C LYS A 134 -3.68 -11.58 -13.73
N HIS A 135 -2.76 -11.18 -14.60
CA HIS A 135 -1.59 -11.97 -14.95
C HIS A 135 -0.39 -11.79 -14.00
N SER A 136 -0.59 -11.42 -12.74
CA SER A 136 0.47 -11.43 -11.71
C SER A 136 -0.03 -11.05 -10.31
N LEU A 137 -1.28 -11.44 -9.96
CA LEU A 137 -1.79 -11.28 -8.59
C LEU A 137 -1.10 -12.27 -7.63
N CYS A 138 0.07 -11.89 -7.11
CA CYS A 138 0.58 -12.44 -5.87
C CYS A 138 -0.28 -11.93 -4.70
N TYR A 139 -1.49 -12.48 -4.59
CA TYR A 139 -2.43 -12.21 -3.52
C TYR A 139 -1.85 -12.75 -2.21
N GLN A 140 -1.51 -11.87 -1.27
CA GLN A 140 -1.21 -12.28 0.10
C GLN A 140 -2.52 -12.63 0.82
N ARG A 141 -2.98 -13.87 0.70
CA ARG A 141 -3.73 -14.50 1.80
C ARG A 141 -2.71 -14.95 2.83
N LYS A 142 -2.72 -14.31 3.99
CA LYS A 142 -2.15 -14.89 5.21
C LYS A 142 -2.83 -16.25 5.44
N PRO A 143 -2.12 -17.36 5.67
CA PRO A 143 -2.77 -18.55 6.19
C PRO A 143 -3.33 -18.20 7.57
N HIS A 144 -4.65 -18.34 7.74
CA HIS A 144 -5.27 -18.41 9.06
C HIS A 144 -4.71 -19.64 9.76
N ASN A 145 -3.72 -19.45 10.64
CA ASN A 145 -3.29 -20.52 11.53
C ASN A 145 -4.28 -20.55 12.69
N GLY A 146 -5.19 -21.53 12.63
CA GLY A 146 -5.99 -21.92 13.78
C GLY A 146 -5.09 -22.61 14.80
N LEU A 147 -5.10 -22.09 16.02
CA LEU A 147 -4.91 -22.82 17.26
C LEU A 147 -6.04 -22.39 18.21
#